data_AF-A0A5J6QC80-F1
#
_entry.id   AF-A0A5J6QC80-F1
#
_cell.length_a   1.000
_cell.length_b   1.000
_cell.length_c   1.000
_cell.angle_alpha   90.00
_cell.angle_beta   90.00
_cell.angle_gamma   90.00
#
_symmetry.space_group_name_H-M   'P 1'
#
loop_
_entity.id
_entity.type
_entity.pdbx_description
1 polymer ?
#
loop_
_entity_poly.entity_id
_entity_poly.type
_entity_poly.pdbx_seq_one_letter_code
_entity_poly.pdbx_strand_id
1 'polypeptide(L)' 'MNKAHLPQKICPVCQRPFSWRKKWEKDWPQVKYCSKRCAGQRSK' A
#
# COMPACT_ATOMS: atom_id res chain seq x y z
N MET A 1 18.99 17.99 4.62
CA MET A 1 19.15 17.27 3.34
C MET A 1 18.18 16.08 3.34
N ASN A 2 17.20 16.08 2.43
CA ASN A 2 16.27 15.00 2.04
C ASN A 2 15.39 14.35 3.12
N LYS A 3 14.20 14.91 3.41
CA LYS A 3 12.91 14.55 2.78
C LYS A 3 12.61 13.04 2.88
N ALA A 4 12.04 12.61 4.02
CA ALA A 4 11.47 11.28 4.19
C ALA A 4 10.18 11.14 3.36
N HIS A 5 10.32 11.05 2.03
CA HIS A 5 9.24 10.60 1.16
C HIS A 5 9.05 9.11 1.43
N LEU A 6 8.20 8.81 2.43
CA LEU A 6 7.71 7.45 2.62
C LEU A 6 7.18 6.95 1.28
N PRO A 7 7.56 5.74 0.86
CA PRO A 7 7.10 5.24 -0.42
C PRO A 7 5.57 5.19 -0.40
N GLN A 8 4.96 5.82 -1.40
CA GLN A 8 3.53 5.80 -1.63
C GLN A 8 3.23 4.83 -2.76
N LYS A 9 2.19 4.02 -2.58
CA LYS A 9 1.70 3.10 -3.62
C LYS A 9 0.25 3.43 -3.92
N ILE A 10 -0.18 3.13 -5.14
CA ILE A 10 -1.57 3.28 -5.54
C ILE A 10 -2.27 1.94 -5.36
N CYS A 11 -3.40 1.93 -4.67
CA CYS A 11 -4.21 0.72 -4.53
C CYS A 11 -4.97 0.48 -5.85
N PRO A 12 -4.82 -0.68 -6.53
CA PRO A 12 -5.50 -0.94 -7.81
C PRO A 12 -7.02 -1.11 -7.67
N VAL A 13 -7.54 -1.23 -6.45
CA VAL A 13 -8.96 -1.49 -6.18
C VAL A 13 -9.72 -0.17 -5.95
N CYS A 14 -9.21 0.68 -5.05
CA CYS A 14 -9.83 1.96 -4.74
C CYS A 14 -9.16 3.15 -5.41
N GLN A 15 -8.07 2.92 -6.15
CA GLN A 15 -7.28 3.94 -6.86
C GLN A 15 -6.77 5.07 -5.96
N ARG A 16 -6.77 4.86 -4.64
CA ARG A 16 -6.28 5.83 -3.66
C ARG A 16 -4.80 5.61 -3.40
N PRO A 17 -4.00 6.69 -3.35
CA PRO A 17 -2.63 6.62 -2.88
C PRO A 17 -2.62 6.26 -1.40
N PHE A 18 -1.71 5.38 -1.00
CA PHE A 18 -1.50 5.01 0.40
C PHE A 18 0.00 5.00 0.71
N SER A 19 0.35 5.58 1.84
CA SER A 19 1.73 5.65 2.31
C SER A 19 2.15 4.38 3.03
N TRP A 20 3.46 4.10 3.00
CA TRP A 20 4.10 3.08 3.83
C TRP A 20 3.65 3.17 5.30
N ARG A 21 3.52 2.00 5.94
CA ARG A 21 3.19 1.87 7.36
C ARG A 21 4.19 0.91 7.99
N LYS A 22 4.53 1.14 9.26
CA LYS A 22 5.47 0.28 10.03
C LYS A 22 5.11 -1.20 10.02
N LYS A 23 3.82 -1.54 10.01
CA LYS A 23 3.33 -2.94 9.91
C LYS A 23 3.73 -3.65 8.59
N TRP A 24 4.17 -2.89 7.60
CA TRP A 24 4.56 -3.39 6.28
C TRP A 24 6.07 -3.37 6.08
N GLU A 25 6.87 -3.10 7.12
CA GLU A 25 8.33 -3.04 7.00
C GLU A 25 8.92 -4.27 6.30
N LYS A 26 8.43 -5.47 6.62
CA LYS A 26 8.91 -6.74 6.05
C LYS A 26 8.32 -7.07 4.68
N ASP A 27 7.03 -6.77 4.49
CA ASP A 27 6.26 -7.20 3.31
C ASP A 27 5.93 -6.06 2.34
N TRP A 28 6.44 -4.84 2.56
CA TRP A 28 6.17 -3.68 1.72
C TRP A 28 6.27 -3.95 0.22
N PRO A 29 7.31 -4.65 -0.31
CA PRO A 29 7.35 -5.00 -1.73
C PRO A 29 6.13 -5.80 -2.21
N GLN A 30 5.58 -6.69 -1.37
CA GLN A 30 4.39 -7.51 -1.66
C GLN A 30 3.07 -6.74 -1.46
N VAL A 31 3.05 -5.68 -0.65
CA VAL A 31 1.87 -4.87 -0.40
C VAL A 31 1.49 -4.08 -1.66
N LYS A 32 0.38 -4.48 -2.28
CA LYS A 32 -0.24 -3.83 -3.45
C LYS A 32 -1.54 -3.07 -3.10
N TYR A 33 -2.15 -3.39 -1.97
CA TYR A 33 -3.47 -2.89 -1.59
C TYR A 33 -3.40 -2.06 -0.30
N CYS A 34 -4.20 -0.99 -0.22
CA CYS A 34 -4.22 -0.12 0.97
C CYS A 34 -4.81 -0.81 2.22
N SER A 35 -5.59 -1.88 2.04
CA SER A 35 -6.28 -2.60 3.11
C SER A 35 -6.57 -4.05 2.74
N LYS A 36 -6.82 -4.90 3.74
CA LYS A 36 -7.28 -6.28 3.54
C LYS A 36 -8.61 -6.34 2.78
N ARG A 37 -9.49 -5.35 2.98
CA ARG A 37 -10.75 -5.21 2.23
C ARG A 37 -10.50 -5.11 0.74
N CYS A 38 -9.57 -4.24 0.32
CA CYS A 38 -9.22 -4.11 -1.08
C CYS A 38 -8.54 -5.37 -1.64
N ALA A 39 -7.71 -6.05 -0.85
CA ALA A 39 -7.11 -7.32 -1.27
C ALA A 39 -8.17 -8.41 -1.58
N GLY A 40 -9.23 -8.49 -0.77
CA GLY A 40 -10.34 -9.45 -0.99
C GLY A 40 -11.28 -9.08 -2.14
N GLN A 41 -11.36 -7.80 -2.55
CA GLN A 41 -12.26 -7.37 -3.63
C GLN A 41 -11.80 -7.80 -5.03
N ARG A 42 -10.51 -8.15 -5.21
CA ARG A 42 -10.00 -8.62 -6.52
C ARG A 42 -10.33 -10.08 -6.82
N SER A 43 -10.94 -10.81 -5.88
CA SER A 43 -11.25 -12.24 -6.02
C SER A 43 -12.67 -12.51 -6.54
N LYS A 44 -13.26 -11.57 -7.30
CA LYS A 44 -14.56 -11.75 -7.95
C LYS A 44 -14.44 -11.59 -9.45
#